data_AF-A0A2N2RMK0-F1
#
_entry.id   AF-A0A2N2RMK0-F1
#
_cell.length_a   1.000
_cell.length_b   1.000
_cell.length_c   1.000
_cell.angle_alpha   90.00
_cell.angle_beta   90.00
_cell.angle_gamma   90.00
#
_symmetry.space_group_name_H-M   'P 1'
#
loop_
_entity.id
_entity.type
_entity.pdbx_description
1 polymer ?
#
loop_
_entity_poly.entity_id
_entity_poly.type
_entity_poly.pdbx_seq_one_letter_code
_entity_poly.pdbx_strand_id
1 'polypeptide(L)'
;MGEEAVERIRRDHDHMLHLIERIRAECTERGRIDNCGDCSQSRQGVCHGNIEQMIRAFVETTLKHNLIELMFMEDRVPSAHRLAHNQAHMDIAQQLKAIRIVFSEDGNCVLAIDGIDHVHQTLLAHFKDYDQQLEAYLIEAALASQP
;
A
#
# COMPACT_ATOMS: atom_id res chain seq x y z
N MET A 1 5.58 -9.41 22.24
CA MET A 1 5.57 -10.04 20.91
C MET A 1 4.30 -9.77 20.11
N GLY A 2 3.09 -10.16 20.56
CA GLY A 2 1.84 -9.83 19.81
C GLY A 2 1.54 -8.34 19.73
N GLU A 3 1.63 -7.62 20.85
CA GLU A 3 1.45 -6.15 20.88
C GLU A 3 2.49 -5.42 20.02
N GLU A 4 3.75 -5.83 20.08
CA GLU A 4 4.82 -5.27 19.24
C GLU A 4 4.58 -5.51 17.74
N ALA A 5 4.00 -6.66 17.38
CA ALA A 5 3.61 -6.97 16.00
C ALA A 5 2.45 -6.06 15.56
N VAL A 6 1.44 -5.87 16.40
CA VAL A 6 0.33 -4.93 16.12
C VAL A 6 0.82 -3.50 15.98
N GLU A 7 1.70 -3.03 16.86
CA GLU A 7 2.29 -1.69 16.71
C GLU A 7 3.11 -1.55 15.42
N ARG A 8 3.82 -2.60 15.01
CA ARG A 8 4.55 -2.62 13.73
C ARG A 8 3.59 -2.48 12.55
N ILE A 9 2.52 -3.28 12.52
CA ILE A 9 1.47 -3.23 11.49
C ILE A 9 0.91 -1.82 11.37
N ARG A 10 0.47 -1.22 12.49
CA ARG A 10 -0.11 0.12 12.50
C ARG A 10 0.86 1.20 12.02
N ARG A 11 2.13 1.14 12.43
CA ARG A 11 3.15 2.08 11.93
C ARG A 11 3.39 1.93 10.43
N ASP A 12 3.40 0.70 9.91
CA ASP A 12 3.55 0.47 8.48
C ASP A 12 2.32 1.00 7.72
N HIS A 13 1.10 0.85 8.25
CA HIS A 13 -0.13 1.43 7.69
C HIS A 13 -0.08 2.94 7.61
N ASP A 14 0.26 3.61 8.72
CA ASP A 14 0.38 5.07 8.77
C ASP A 14 1.42 5.56 7.75
N HIS A 15 2.53 4.85 7.62
CA HIS A 15 3.56 5.19 6.65
C HIS A 15 3.08 5.03 5.21
N MET A 16 2.38 3.94 4.89
CA MET A 16 1.79 3.70 3.57
C MET A 16 0.77 4.79 3.19
N LEU A 17 -0.13 5.13 4.11
CA LEU A 17 -1.12 6.20 3.92
C LEU A 17 -0.44 7.56 3.71
N HIS A 18 0.62 7.84 4.47
CA HIS A 18 1.38 9.08 4.29
C HIS A 18 2.06 9.16 2.91
N LEU A 19 2.61 8.04 2.41
CA LEU A 19 3.18 7.98 1.05
C LEU A 19 2.12 8.25 -0.01
N ILE A 20 0.92 7.68 0.12
CA ILE A 20 -0.21 7.93 -0.78
C ILE A 20 -0.55 9.42 -0.84
N GLU A 21 -0.70 10.07 0.32
CA GLU A 21 -1.00 11.51 0.37
C GLU A 21 0.09 12.37 -0.28
N ARG A 22 1.37 12.01 -0.08
CA ARG A 22 2.47 12.71 -0.73
C ARG A 22 2.47 12.53 -2.25
N ILE A 23 2.21 11.32 -2.75
CA ILE A 23 2.10 11.06 -4.20
C ILE A 23 0.98 11.90 -4.80
N ARG A 24 -0.18 11.97 -4.15
CA ARG A 24 -1.33 12.79 -4.59
C ARG A 24 -1.00 14.27 -4.65
N ALA A 25 -0.27 14.78 -3.66
CA ALA A 25 0.08 16.19 -3.56
C ALA A 25 1.11 16.65 -4.61
N GLU A 26 1.86 15.72 -5.21
CA GLU A 26 2.94 16.05 -6.15
C GLU A 26 2.44 16.58 -7.50
N CYS A 27 1.20 16.28 -7.89
CA CYS A 27 0.57 16.80 -9.10
C CYS A 27 -0.54 17.81 -8.78
N THR A 28 -0.26 19.10 -8.96
CA THR A 28 -1.24 20.18 -8.68
C THR A 28 -2.22 20.46 -9.83
N GLU A 29 -1.99 19.88 -11.01
CA GLU A 29 -2.86 20.06 -12.19
C GLU A 29 -3.84 18.89 -12.39
N ARG A 30 -3.85 17.93 -11.45
CA ARG A 30 -4.80 16.82 -11.46
C ARG A 30 -6.25 17.35 -11.46
N GLY A 31 -7.08 16.79 -12.35
CA GLY A 31 -8.46 17.23 -12.57
C GLY A 31 -8.61 18.47 -13.47
N ARG A 32 -7.50 19.08 -13.90
CA ARG A 32 -7.46 20.11 -14.95
C ARG A 32 -6.91 19.59 -16.27
N ILE A 33 -6.02 18.60 -16.20
CA ILE A 33 -5.43 17.92 -17.35
C ILE A 33 -5.54 16.39 -17.17
N ASP A 34 -5.70 15.70 -18.29
CA ASP A 34 -5.77 14.23 -18.34
C ASP A 34 -4.41 13.60 -18.72
N ASN A 35 -3.51 14.40 -19.30
CA ASN A 35 -2.19 13.96 -19.74
C ASN A 35 -1.09 14.91 -19.26
N CYS A 36 -0.02 14.36 -18.69
CA CYS A 36 1.15 15.13 -18.30
C CYS A 36 1.80 15.90 -19.46
N GLY A 37 1.62 15.47 -20.71
CA GLY A 37 2.05 16.16 -21.92
C GLY A 37 1.53 17.60 -22.05
N ASP A 38 0.41 17.91 -21.41
CA ASP A 38 -0.21 19.24 -21.42
C ASP A 38 0.40 20.21 -20.39
N CYS A 39 1.31 19.73 -19.53
CA CYS A 39 2.05 20.56 -18.57
C CYS A 39 3.24 21.29 -19.21
N SER A 40 3.69 22.38 -18.57
CA SER A 40 4.96 23.04 -18.93
C SER A 40 6.15 22.08 -18.77
N GLN A 41 7.06 22.04 -19.75
CA GLN A 41 8.20 21.12 -19.80
C GLN A 41 9.10 21.13 -18.54
N SER A 42 9.29 22.29 -17.90
CA SER A 42 10.09 22.38 -16.67
C SER A 42 9.45 21.69 -15.47
N ARG A 43 8.11 21.63 -15.41
CA ARG A 43 7.37 20.92 -14.35
C ARG A 43 7.30 19.42 -14.62
N GLN A 44 7.24 19.00 -15.89
CA GLN A 44 7.12 17.59 -16.26
C GLN A 44 8.29 16.75 -15.72
N GLY A 45 9.53 17.16 -15.96
CA GLY A 45 10.70 16.39 -15.53
C GLY A 45 10.84 16.23 -14.02
N VAL A 46 10.57 17.29 -13.26
CA VAL A 46 10.67 17.29 -11.79
C VAL A 46 9.53 16.47 -11.17
N CYS A 47 8.29 16.72 -11.60
CA CYS A 47 7.11 16.00 -11.10
C CYS A 47 7.22 14.50 -11.40
N HIS A 48 7.64 14.14 -12.63
CA HIS A 48 7.80 12.75 -13.03
C HIS A 48 8.80 12.01 -12.14
N GLY A 49 10.02 12.55 -11.96
CA GLY A 49 11.04 11.88 -11.14
C GLY A 49 10.62 11.70 -9.68
N ASN A 50 9.97 12.71 -9.10
CA ASN A 50 9.47 12.64 -7.73
C ASN A 50 8.35 11.60 -7.58
N ILE A 51 7.37 11.61 -8.49
CA ILE A 51 6.25 10.66 -8.47
C ILE A 51 6.76 9.23 -8.68
N GLU A 52 7.68 9.02 -9.63
CA GLU A 52 8.28 7.71 -9.87
C GLU A 52 8.95 7.16 -8.60
N GLN A 53 9.78 7.97 -7.97
CA GLN A 53 10.50 7.57 -6.76
C GLN A 53 9.53 7.25 -5.61
N MET A 54 8.50 8.07 -5.43
CA MET A 54 7.52 7.87 -4.36
C MET A 54 6.64 6.65 -4.62
N ILE A 55 6.18 6.42 -5.85
CA ILE A 55 5.44 5.21 -6.24
C ILE A 55 6.30 3.97 -5.99
N ARG A 56 7.57 4.00 -6.38
CA ARG A 56 8.49 2.89 -6.10
C ARG A 56 8.63 2.63 -4.61
N ALA A 57 8.82 3.68 -3.81
CA ALA A 57 8.91 3.54 -2.36
C ALA A 57 7.62 2.97 -1.76
N PHE A 58 6.46 3.44 -2.21
CA PHE A 58 5.16 2.93 -1.78
C PHE A 58 5.01 1.44 -2.10
N VAL A 59 5.27 1.03 -3.35
CA VAL A 59 5.23 -0.38 -3.77
C VAL A 59 6.15 -1.25 -2.92
N GLU A 60 7.40 -0.82 -2.72
CA GLU A 60 8.37 -1.57 -1.93
C GLU A 60 7.94 -1.70 -0.46
N THR A 61 7.44 -0.63 0.15
CA THR A 61 6.92 -0.63 1.52
C THR A 61 5.73 -1.57 1.67
N THR A 62 4.74 -1.47 0.78
CA THR A 62 3.54 -2.32 0.85
C THR A 62 3.87 -3.80 0.68
N LEU A 63 4.72 -4.17 -0.30
CA LEU A 63 5.11 -5.56 -0.47
C LEU A 63 5.90 -6.12 0.72
N LYS A 64 6.76 -5.31 1.35
CA LYS A 64 7.47 -5.70 2.58
C LYS A 64 6.52 -5.90 3.74
N HIS A 65 5.53 -5.01 3.89
CA HIS A 65 4.50 -5.13 4.91
C HIS A 65 3.70 -6.43 4.75
N ASN A 66 3.22 -6.74 3.53
CA ASN A 66 2.50 -7.99 3.25
C ASN A 66 3.31 -9.25 3.65
N LEU A 67 4.63 -9.23 3.44
CA LEU A 67 5.52 -10.32 3.84
C LEU A 67 5.65 -10.43 5.37
N ILE A 68 5.78 -9.30 6.06
CA ILE A 68 5.87 -9.24 7.52
C ILE A 68 4.60 -9.80 8.16
N GLU A 69 3.42 -9.43 7.65
CA GLU A 69 2.15 -9.95 8.15
C GLU A 69 2.01 -11.45 7.90
N LEU A 70 2.47 -11.96 6.75
CA LEU A 70 2.52 -13.39 6.49
C LEU A 70 3.35 -14.14 7.53
N MET A 71 4.49 -13.57 7.95
CA MET A 71 5.28 -14.11 9.05
C MET A 71 4.55 -14.00 10.40
N PHE A 72 3.80 -12.92 10.62
CA PHE A 72 2.98 -12.75 11.83
C PHE A 72 1.82 -13.74 11.93
N MET A 73 1.24 -14.12 10.80
CA MET A 73 0.13 -15.08 10.76
C MET A 73 0.56 -16.53 11.03
N GLU A 74 1.84 -16.86 10.82
CA GLU A 74 2.34 -18.22 10.97
C GLU A 74 2.12 -18.75 12.40
N ASP A 75 1.42 -19.89 12.47
CA ASP A 75 1.03 -20.64 13.68
C ASP A 75 0.23 -19.87 14.75
N ARG A 76 -0.19 -18.64 14.46
CA ARG A 76 -0.91 -17.77 15.40
C ARG A 76 -2.34 -17.43 14.99
N VAL A 77 -2.71 -17.73 13.75
CA VAL A 77 -3.95 -17.26 13.12
C VAL A 77 -4.68 -18.42 12.45
N PRO A 78 -6.03 -18.47 12.49
CA PRO A 78 -6.79 -19.51 11.81
C PRO A 78 -6.46 -19.62 10.32
N SER A 79 -6.38 -20.86 9.82
CA SER A 79 -5.99 -21.15 8.44
C SER A 79 -6.89 -20.45 7.40
N ALA A 80 -8.20 -20.39 7.68
CA ALA A 80 -9.16 -19.74 6.80
C ALA A 80 -8.89 -18.24 6.67
N HIS A 81 -8.59 -17.55 7.77
CA HIS A 81 -8.25 -16.13 7.75
C HIS A 81 -6.93 -15.89 7.00
N ARG A 82 -5.88 -16.67 7.32
CA ARG A 82 -4.58 -16.58 6.64
C ARG A 82 -4.69 -16.75 5.12
N LEU A 83 -5.48 -17.72 4.66
CA LEU A 83 -5.69 -17.94 3.22
C LEU A 83 -6.39 -16.75 2.56
N ALA A 84 -7.45 -16.22 3.19
CA ALA A 84 -8.19 -15.08 2.65
C ALA A 84 -7.35 -13.78 2.65
N HIS A 85 -6.61 -13.53 3.73
CA HIS A 85 -5.70 -12.39 3.87
C HIS A 85 -4.59 -12.43 2.80
N ASN A 86 -3.97 -13.60 2.61
CA ASN A 86 -2.95 -13.78 1.59
C ASN A 86 -3.48 -13.58 0.17
N GLN A 87 -4.73 -13.97 -0.11
CA GLN A 87 -5.36 -13.68 -1.39
C GLN A 87 -5.55 -12.17 -1.59
N ALA A 88 -6.02 -11.46 -0.57
CA ALA A 88 -6.16 -10.00 -0.62
C ALA A 88 -4.79 -9.31 -0.84
N HIS A 89 -3.71 -9.81 -0.24
CA HIS A 89 -2.35 -9.34 -0.52
C HIS A 89 -1.93 -9.53 -1.98
N MET A 90 -2.32 -10.65 -2.61
CA MET A 90 -2.03 -10.88 -4.03
C MET A 90 -2.79 -9.92 -4.93
N ASP A 91 -4.04 -9.61 -4.60
CA ASP A 91 -4.86 -8.67 -5.37
C ASP A 91 -4.26 -7.25 -5.29
N ILE A 92 -3.83 -6.81 -4.10
CA ILE A 92 -3.10 -5.53 -3.93
C ILE A 92 -1.79 -5.54 -4.72
N ALA A 93 -1.00 -6.62 -4.65
CA ALA A 93 0.26 -6.72 -5.38
C ALA A 93 0.07 -6.63 -6.91
N GLN A 94 -1.04 -7.16 -7.44
CA GLN A 94 -1.39 -7.02 -8.85
C GLN A 94 -1.72 -5.58 -9.23
N GLN A 95 -2.48 -4.85 -8.40
CA GLN A 95 -2.76 -3.43 -8.62
C GLN A 95 -1.47 -2.59 -8.60
N LEU A 96 -0.57 -2.84 -7.64
CA LEU A 96 0.74 -2.19 -7.55
C LEU A 96 1.59 -2.44 -8.80
N LYS A 97 1.56 -3.68 -9.34
CA LYS A 97 2.25 -4.02 -10.58
C LYS A 97 1.65 -3.26 -11.78
N ALA A 98 0.32 -3.17 -11.86
CA ALA A 98 -0.35 -2.45 -12.95
C ALA A 98 0.04 -0.97 -12.99
N ILE A 99 0.11 -0.30 -11.84
CA ILE A 99 0.59 1.10 -11.74
C ILE A 99 1.99 1.23 -12.33
N ARG A 100 2.91 0.33 -11.95
CA ARG A 100 4.30 0.37 -12.43
C ARG A 100 4.41 0.18 -13.94
N ILE A 101 3.60 -0.70 -14.53
CA ILE A 101 3.57 -0.93 -15.98
C ILE A 101 3.11 0.33 -16.69
N VAL A 102 1.93 0.85 -16.32
CA VAL A 102 1.35 2.07 -16.93
C VAL A 102 2.33 3.23 -16.85
N PHE A 103 2.94 3.44 -15.68
CA PHE A 103 3.89 4.53 -15.49
C PHE A 103 5.15 4.35 -16.34
N SER A 104 5.66 3.12 -16.49
CA SER A 104 6.84 2.84 -17.31
C SER A 104 6.62 2.97 -18.81
N GLU A 105 5.38 2.77 -19.29
CA GLU A 105 5.03 2.79 -20.72
C GLU A 105 4.64 4.20 -21.20
N ASP A 106 3.86 4.94 -20.41
CA ASP A 106 3.27 6.23 -20.82
C ASP A 106 3.92 7.44 -20.12
N GLY A 107 4.62 7.24 -19.00
CA GLY A 107 5.15 8.34 -18.17
C GLY A 107 4.06 9.27 -17.61
N ASN A 108 2.78 8.90 -17.75
CA ASN A 108 1.65 9.71 -17.39
C ASN A 108 1.41 9.62 -15.87
N CYS A 109 1.89 10.65 -15.17
CA CYS A 109 1.78 10.76 -13.72
C CYS A 109 0.33 10.86 -13.24
N VAL A 110 -0.59 11.43 -14.03
CA VAL A 110 -2.01 11.55 -13.66
C VAL A 110 -2.63 10.15 -13.55
N LEU A 111 -2.43 9.31 -14.57
CA LEU A 111 -2.93 7.93 -14.56
C LEU A 111 -2.31 7.09 -13.44
N ALA A 112 -1.03 7.29 -13.15
CA ALA A 112 -0.39 6.59 -12.05
C ALA A 112 -0.95 7.01 -10.69
N ILE A 113 -1.26 8.29 -10.48
CA ILE A 113 -1.94 8.78 -9.27
C ILE A 113 -3.37 8.21 -9.18
N ASP A 114 -4.10 8.12 -10.28
CA ASP A 114 -5.44 7.50 -10.28
C ASP A 114 -5.37 6.02 -9.89
N GLY A 115 -4.35 5.29 -10.36
CA GLY A 115 -4.08 3.93 -9.92
C GLY A 115 -3.78 3.84 -8.42
N ILE A 116 -3.02 4.81 -7.87
CA ILE A 116 -2.74 4.90 -6.42
C ILE A 116 -4.03 5.14 -5.63
N ASP A 117 -4.97 5.92 -6.15
CA ASP A 117 -6.28 6.11 -5.50
C ASP A 117 -7.09 4.82 -5.42
N HIS A 118 -7.04 3.99 -6.46
CA HIS A 118 -7.68 2.68 -6.44
C HIS A 118 -7.04 1.75 -5.40
N VAL A 119 -5.70 1.72 -5.33
CA VAL A 119 -4.97 0.94 -4.32
C VAL A 119 -5.31 1.43 -2.92
N HIS A 120 -5.41 2.74 -2.70
CA HIS A 120 -5.77 3.29 -1.40
C HIS A 120 -7.14 2.79 -0.93
N GLN A 121 -8.17 2.77 -1.80
CA GLN A 121 -9.47 2.22 -1.44
C GLN A 121 -9.39 0.73 -1.08
N THR A 122 -8.60 -0.03 -1.86
CA THR A 122 -8.35 -1.45 -1.57
C THR A 122 -7.65 -1.65 -0.23
N LEU A 123 -6.65 -0.81 0.10
CA LEU A 123 -5.96 -0.85 1.40
C LEU A 123 -6.90 -0.52 2.56
N LEU A 124 -7.73 0.51 2.45
CA LEU A 124 -8.69 0.83 3.51
C LEU A 124 -9.68 -0.30 3.77
N ALA A 125 -10.16 -0.96 2.72
CA ALA A 125 -10.98 -2.16 2.84
C ALA A 125 -10.18 -3.30 3.48
N HIS A 126 -8.93 -3.50 3.05
CA HIS A 126 -8.05 -4.52 3.59
C HIS A 126 -7.80 -4.37 5.10
N PHE A 127 -7.48 -3.14 5.53
CA PHE A 127 -7.24 -2.80 6.93
C PHE A 127 -8.45 -3.15 7.80
N LYS A 128 -9.64 -2.87 7.30
CA LYS A 128 -10.89 -3.12 8.01
C LYS A 128 -11.26 -4.60 8.03
N ASP A 129 -11.20 -5.25 6.87
CA ASP A 129 -11.80 -6.57 6.68
C ASP A 129 -10.83 -7.69 7.11
N TYR A 130 -9.52 -7.44 7.09
CA TYR A 130 -8.48 -8.42 7.41
C TYR A 130 -7.61 -7.99 8.60
N ASP A 131 -6.94 -6.83 8.53
CA ASP A 131 -5.91 -6.50 9.52
C ASP A 131 -6.47 -6.27 10.92
N GLN A 132 -7.66 -5.68 11.05
CA GLN A 132 -8.32 -5.56 12.36
C GLN A 132 -8.55 -6.93 13.03
N GLN A 133 -8.88 -7.96 12.26
CA GLN A 133 -9.02 -9.32 12.78
C GLN A 133 -7.65 -9.94 13.07
N LEU A 134 -6.66 -9.72 12.20
CA LEU A 134 -5.28 -10.14 12.43
C LEU A 134 -4.75 -9.58 13.76
N GLU A 135 -4.93 -8.29 14.02
CA GLU A 135 -4.51 -7.65 15.27
C GLU A 135 -5.11 -8.35 16.50
N ALA A 136 -6.41 -8.67 16.45
CA ALA A 136 -7.09 -9.38 17.53
C ALA A 136 -6.48 -10.77 17.77
N TYR A 137 -6.25 -11.56 16.71
CA TYR A 137 -5.62 -12.87 16.83
C TYR A 137 -4.20 -12.79 17.41
N LEU A 138 -3.41 -11.79 17.00
CA LEU A 138 -2.04 -11.61 17.49
C LEU A 138 -2.00 -11.24 18.99
N ILE A 139 -2.96 -10.44 19.46
CA ILE A 139 -3.10 -10.11 20.88
C ILE A 139 -3.53 -11.35 21.67
N GLU A 140 -4.56 -12.06 21.21
CA GLU A 140 -5.04 -13.30 21.85
C GLU A 140 -3.94 -14.36 21.96
N ALA A 141 -3.19 -14.58 20.88
CA ALA A 141 -2.07 -15.53 20.86
C ALA A 141 -0.96 -15.14 21.85
N ALA A 142 -0.70 -13.84 22.02
CA ALA A 142 0.28 -13.35 22.98
C ALA A 142 -0.18 -13.54 24.43
N LEU A 143 -1.47 -13.34 24.72
CA LEU A 143 -2.04 -13.59 26.04
C LEU A 143 -2.04 -15.08 26.40
N ALA A 144 -2.39 -15.95 25.45
CA ALA A 144 -2.38 -17.41 25.65
C ALA A 144 -0.96 -17.99 25.87
N SER A 145 0.07 -17.24 25.46
CA SER A 145 1.47 -17.63 25.63
C SER A 145 2.10 -17.13 26.94
N GLN A 146 1.34 -16.40 27.78
CA GLN A 146 1.80 -15.97 29.10
C GLN A 146 1.47 -17.06 30.14
N PRO A 147 2.46 -17.49 30.97
CA PRO A 147 2.29 -18.54 31.96
C PRO A 147 1.45 -18.14 33.18
#